data_AF-A0A0D7A1V2-F1
#
_entry.id   AF-A0A0D7A1V2-F1
#
_cell.length_a   1.000
_cell.length_b   1.000
_cell.length_c   1.000
_cell.angle_alpha   90.00
_cell.angle_beta   90.00
_cell.angle_gamma   90.00
#
_symmetry.space_group_name_H-M   'P 1'
#
loop_
_entity.id
_entity.type
_entity.pdbx_description
1 polymer ?
#
loop_
_entity_poly.entity_id
_entity_poly.type
_entity_poly.pdbx_seq_one_letter_code
_entity_poly.pdbx_strand_id
1 'polypeptide(L)'
;MVIEPSRYYGSGNCVPFRFDPSFKIRGGPPGLAGMSFFPGEIVALKGKNGRGGWFSVHEALTLPLPKVSNRIETDDSGFTTAIACGPFTAHDNLEYVPWHNFESRLSESEPDVVLLVGWAVRGLHPPLVKQGDIDDTPLSLFRRTFVDPIQKYLSSNPGSIAIIMPSVHDLISTHAAYPQPSLDSDLISKNPRIYMVSNPSRFSKNGISFGVTSVDVLFHLKKEQYIKHGTQVEPGMGDEPDPMGNLRRHLLYQRSFYPLFPVPEGPSHIVNFDVSHWGGLAMYDADNPGAPDVLVVPSRLRYFVKSVDGVTAVNPAYANKNTYANMRVASGLALTGTGEKG
;
A
#
# COMPACT_ATOMS: atom_id res chain seq x y z
N MET A 1 -25.79 1.93 -9.09
CA MET A 1 -25.04 1.59 -7.85
C MET A 1 -26.04 1.24 -6.76
N VAL A 2 -25.59 0.52 -5.74
CA VAL A 2 -26.37 0.15 -4.57
C VAL A 2 -25.63 0.62 -3.32
N ILE A 3 -26.38 0.93 -2.27
CA ILE A 3 -25.83 1.19 -0.93
C ILE A 3 -26.34 0.11 0.01
N GLU A 4 -25.44 -0.43 0.81
CA GLU A 4 -25.75 -1.40 1.86
C GLU A 4 -25.63 -0.70 3.23
N PRO A 5 -26.75 -0.38 3.91
CA PRO A 5 -26.74 0.14 5.25
C PRO A 5 -26.36 -0.97 6.25
N SER A 6 -25.83 -0.57 7.40
CA SER A 6 -25.53 -1.51 8.49
C SER A 6 -26.73 -2.35 8.90
N ARG A 7 -26.47 -3.53 9.47
CA ARG A 7 -27.52 -4.39 10.04
C ARG A 7 -28.39 -3.66 11.07
N TYR A 8 -27.80 -2.75 11.84
CA TYR A 8 -28.53 -1.97 12.86
C TYR A 8 -29.53 -0.99 12.24
N TYR A 9 -29.13 -0.24 11.21
CA TYR A 9 -29.96 0.83 10.64
C TYR A 9 -30.83 0.41 9.46
N GLY A 10 -30.47 -0.63 8.73
CA GLY A 10 -31.20 -1.03 7.52
C GLY A 10 -31.27 -2.53 7.30
N SER A 11 -31.02 -3.34 8.34
CA SER A 11 -31.16 -4.80 8.33
C SER A 11 -30.37 -5.51 7.22
N GLY A 12 -29.29 -4.88 6.71
CA GLY A 12 -28.49 -5.41 5.60
C GLY A 12 -29.18 -5.37 4.22
N ASN A 13 -30.22 -4.54 4.05
CA ASN A 13 -30.92 -4.42 2.77
C ASN A 13 -30.12 -3.60 1.75
N CYS A 14 -29.88 -4.14 0.55
CA CYS A 14 -29.30 -3.36 -0.53
C CYS A 14 -30.34 -2.42 -1.16
N VAL A 15 -30.08 -1.11 -1.13
CA VAL A 15 -30.95 -0.09 -1.73
C VAL A 15 -30.28 0.48 -2.98
N PRO A 16 -30.91 0.38 -4.17
CA PRO A 16 -30.41 1.07 -5.35
C PRO A 16 -30.37 2.58 -5.11
N PHE A 17 -29.35 3.26 -5.61
CA PHE A 17 -29.30 4.71 -5.56
C PHE A 17 -28.91 5.33 -6.90
N ARG A 18 -29.31 6.59 -7.07
CA ARG A 18 -29.00 7.43 -8.24
C ARG A 18 -28.57 8.81 -7.76
N PHE A 19 -27.61 9.39 -8.46
CA PHE A 19 -27.21 10.76 -8.18
C PHE A 19 -28.21 11.74 -8.82
N ASP A 20 -28.60 12.74 -8.05
CA ASP A 20 -29.36 13.88 -8.55
C ASP A 20 -28.55 14.67 -9.61
N PRO A 21 -29.21 15.28 -10.61
CA PRO A 21 -28.51 16.13 -11.58
C PRO A 21 -27.74 17.29 -10.93
N SER A 22 -28.23 17.80 -9.79
CA SER A 22 -27.61 18.88 -9.00
C SER A 22 -26.70 18.35 -7.88
N PHE A 23 -26.13 17.16 -8.04
CA PHE A 23 -25.30 16.48 -7.04
C PHE A 23 -24.19 17.40 -6.47
N LYS A 24 -24.13 17.43 -5.14
CA LYS A 24 -23.18 18.24 -4.36
C LYS A 24 -22.14 17.38 -3.67
N ILE A 25 -20.95 17.93 -3.50
CA ILE A 25 -19.86 17.31 -2.73
C ILE A 25 -19.55 18.23 -1.56
N ARG A 26 -19.70 17.74 -0.33
CA ARG A 26 -19.41 18.50 0.89
C ARG A 26 -18.08 18.10 1.47
N GLY A 27 -17.23 19.09 1.75
CA GLY A 27 -15.90 18.87 2.30
C GLY A 27 -14.86 18.50 1.24
N GLY A 28 -13.77 17.89 1.71
CA GLY A 28 -12.60 17.49 0.92
C GLY A 28 -11.75 18.66 0.47
N PRO A 29 -10.68 18.39 -0.30
CA PRO A 29 -9.81 19.44 -0.80
C PRO A 29 -10.54 20.51 -1.61
N PRO A 30 -10.14 21.79 -1.51
CA PRO A 30 -10.72 22.85 -2.33
C PRO A 30 -10.60 22.57 -3.84
N GLY A 31 -11.67 22.85 -4.60
CA GLY A 31 -11.67 22.71 -6.06
C GLY A 31 -12.10 21.34 -6.58
N LEU A 32 -12.71 20.49 -5.75
CA LEU A 32 -13.22 19.19 -6.21
C LEU A 32 -14.33 19.36 -7.26
N ALA A 33 -14.06 18.88 -8.49
CA ALA A 33 -15.04 18.84 -9.58
C ALA A 33 -15.80 17.50 -9.68
N GLY A 34 -15.49 16.55 -8.80
CA GLY A 34 -16.09 15.22 -8.78
C GLY A 34 -15.60 14.39 -7.61
N MET A 35 -16.36 13.35 -7.28
CA MET A 35 -16.04 12.35 -6.26
C MET A 35 -15.98 10.98 -6.92
N SER A 36 -14.94 10.18 -6.61
CA SER A 36 -14.86 8.80 -7.07
C SER A 36 -15.46 7.86 -6.03
N PHE A 37 -16.14 6.84 -6.52
CA PHE A 37 -16.79 5.79 -5.74
C PHE A 37 -16.27 4.42 -6.15
N PHE A 38 -16.22 3.45 -5.25
CA PHE A 38 -15.85 2.07 -5.61
C PHE A 38 -16.57 1.02 -4.74
N PRO A 39 -16.65 -0.26 -5.19
CA PRO A 39 -17.28 -1.33 -4.39
C PRO A 39 -16.59 -1.52 -3.03
N GLY A 40 -17.39 -1.54 -1.96
CA GLY A 40 -16.90 -1.70 -0.58
C GLY A 40 -16.60 -0.38 0.14
N GLU A 41 -16.68 0.76 -0.55
CA GLU A 41 -16.45 2.06 0.05
C GLU A 41 -17.51 2.40 1.11
N ILE A 42 -17.06 2.78 2.30
CA ILE A 42 -17.90 3.40 3.32
C ILE A 42 -18.12 4.85 2.95
N VAL A 43 -19.38 5.22 2.72
CA VAL A 43 -19.77 6.55 2.23
C VAL A 43 -20.79 7.22 3.15
N ALA A 44 -20.77 8.55 3.19
CA ALA A 44 -21.78 9.37 3.84
C ALA A 44 -22.60 10.12 2.78
N LEU A 45 -23.84 9.68 2.55
CA LEU A 45 -24.71 10.23 1.50
C LEU A 45 -25.95 10.86 2.11
N LYS A 46 -26.37 11.99 1.55
CA LYS A 46 -27.61 12.70 1.91
C LYS A 46 -28.52 12.79 0.69
N GLY A 47 -29.80 12.54 0.92
CA GLY A 47 -30.76 12.38 -0.15
C GLY A 47 -32.16 12.08 0.35
N LYS A 48 -33.01 11.60 -0.56
CA LYS A 48 -34.39 11.18 -0.24
C LYS A 48 -34.70 9.85 -0.93
N ASN A 49 -35.40 8.96 -0.23
CA ASN A 49 -36.02 7.78 -0.82
C ASN A 49 -37.54 7.95 -0.73
N GLY A 50 -38.15 8.53 -1.77
CA GLY A 50 -39.56 8.90 -1.73
C GLY A 50 -40.51 7.72 -1.98
N ARG A 51 -40.27 6.92 -3.02
CA ARG A 51 -41.19 5.87 -3.51
C ARG A 51 -40.67 4.45 -3.26
N GLY A 52 -39.60 4.27 -2.48
CA GLY A 52 -39.02 2.97 -2.14
C GLY A 52 -38.17 2.30 -3.23
N GLY A 53 -38.26 2.71 -4.49
CA GLY A 53 -37.52 2.08 -5.60
C GLY A 53 -36.04 2.44 -5.69
N TRP A 54 -35.64 3.65 -5.26
CA TRP A 54 -34.23 4.04 -5.14
C TRP A 54 -34.06 5.24 -4.21
N PHE A 55 -32.85 5.37 -3.66
CA PHE A 55 -32.40 6.54 -2.93
C PHE A 55 -31.84 7.59 -3.91
N SER A 56 -32.43 8.79 -3.95
CA SER A 56 -31.93 9.92 -4.73
C SER A 56 -30.89 10.69 -3.92
N VAL A 57 -29.63 10.57 -4.30
CA VAL A 57 -28.47 11.19 -3.63
C VAL A 57 -28.30 12.62 -4.11
N HIS A 58 -28.55 13.58 -3.22
CA HIS A 58 -28.38 15.00 -3.52
C HIS A 58 -26.97 15.48 -3.18
N GLU A 59 -26.34 14.86 -2.19
CA GLU A 59 -25.10 15.34 -1.61
C GLU A 59 -24.28 14.16 -1.05
N ALA A 60 -22.98 14.13 -1.31
CA ALA A 60 -22.04 13.22 -0.67
C ALA A 60 -21.09 14.01 0.23
N LEU A 61 -20.84 13.49 1.43
CA LEU A 61 -19.91 14.07 2.39
C LEU A 61 -18.59 13.32 2.29
N THR A 62 -17.49 14.05 2.13
CA THR A 62 -16.16 13.46 2.22
C THR A 62 -15.88 13.03 3.65
N LEU A 63 -15.28 11.85 3.82
CA LEU A 63 -14.86 11.39 5.14
C LEU A 63 -13.74 12.30 5.70
N PRO A 64 -13.68 12.51 7.02
CA PRO A 64 -12.62 13.30 7.62
C PRO A 64 -11.28 12.57 7.48
N LEU A 65 -10.22 13.31 7.15
CA LEU A 65 -8.86 12.80 7.21
C LEU A 65 -8.53 12.39 8.65
N PRO A 66 -7.82 11.28 8.86
CA PRO A 66 -7.26 10.95 10.16
C PRO A 66 -6.29 12.05 10.57
N LYS A 67 -6.18 12.34 11.86
CA LYS A 67 -5.09 13.21 12.35
C LYS A 67 -3.77 12.53 11.98
N VAL A 68 -2.87 13.24 11.33
CA VAL A 68 -1.48 12.78 11.18
C VAL A 68 -0.93 12.61 12.59
N SER A 69 -0.22 11.52 12.87
CA SER A 69 0.28 11.28 14.22
C SER A 69 1.09 12.49 14.70
N ASN A 70 0.88 12.94 15.94
CA ASN A 70 1.75 13.94 16.53
C ASN A 70 3.14 13.31 16.54
N ARG A 71 4.06 13.87 15.73
CA ARG A 71 5.46 13.45 15.71
C ARG A 71 5.95 13.44 17.15
N ILE A 72 6.20 12.25 17.69
CA ILE A 72 6.95 12.13 18.94
C ILE A 72 8.30 12.77 18.63
N GLU A 73 8.74 13.71 19.48
CA GLU A 73 10.00 14.44 19.32
C GLU A 73 11.09 13.49 18.78
N THR A 74 11.51 13.77 17.56
CA THR A 74 12.36 12.87 16.78
C THR A 74 13.72 12.76 17.45
N ASP A 75 14.26 11.54 17.50
CA ASP A 75 15.71 11.39 17.49
C ASP A 75 16.20 12.11 16.22
N ASP A 76 17.02 13.14 16.38
CA ASP A 76 17.37 14.11 15.33
C ASP A 76 18.25 13.51 14.22
N SER A 77 18.38 12.18 14.21
CA SER A 77 19.15 11.40 13.25
C SER A 77 18.32 11.16 11.98
N GLY A 78 18.66 11.89 10.92
CA GLY A 78 18.17 11.59 9.57
C GLY A 78 18.59 10.18 9.15
N PHE A 79 17.87 9.61 8.18
CA PHE A 79 18.18 8.28 7.65
C PHE A 79 17.78 8.16 6.18
N THR A 80 18.36 7.19 5.51
CA THR A 80 18.11 6.83 4.12
C THR A 80 17.44 5.47 4.03
N THR A 81 16.58 5.28 3.02
CA THR A 81 15.88 4.02 2.79
C THR A 81 15.87 3.69 1.32
N ALA A 82 16.38 2.51 0.95
CA ALA A 82 16.19 1.94 -0.37
C ALA A 82 14.98 1.00 -0.34
N ILE A 83 14.00 1.23 -1.22
CA ILE A 83 12.73 0.51 -1.27
C ILE A 83 12.61 -0.19 -2.62
N ALA A 84 12.52 -1.51 -2.61
CA ALA A 84 12.30 -2.30 -3.81
C ALA A 84 11.15 -3.28 -3.62
N CYS A 85 10.32 -3.40 -4.66
CA CYS A 85 9.11 -4.22 -4.61
C CYS A 85 9.17 -5.30 -5.70
N GLY A 86 8.92 -6.55 -5.33
CA GLY A 86 8.93 -7.68 -6.26
C GLY A 86 7.84 -7.55 -7.34
N PRO A 87 7.96 -8.25 -8.48
CA PRO A 87 8.87 -9.37 -8.72
C PRO A 87 10.32 -8.93 -8.92
N PHE A 88 11.25 -9.74 -8.41
CA PHE A 88 12.70 -9.50 -8.46
C PHE A 88 13.42 -10.28 -9.57
N THR A 89 12.68 -11.04 -10.38
CA THR A 89 13.20 -11.77 -11.55
C THR A 89 12.32 -11.50 -12.77
N ALA A 90 12.86 -11.82 -13.95
CA ALA A 90 12.12 -11.79 -15.19
C ALA A 90 11.01 -12.86 -15.18
N HIS A 91 10.11 -12.73 -16.14
CA HIS A 91 8.93 -13.57 -16.24
C HIS A 91 9.25 -15.02 -16.69
N ASP A 92 10.35 -15.20 -17.40
CA ASP A 92 10.71 -16.38 -18.18
C ASP A 92 11.95 -17.12 -17.64
N ASN A 93 12.60 -16.60 -16.60
CA ASN A 93 13.79 -17.22 -16.00
C ASN A 93 13.90 -16.97 -14.48
N LEU A 94 14.86 -17.65 -13.86
CA LEU A 94 15.23 -17.52 -12.45
C LEU A 94 16.64 -16.95 -12.28
N GLU A 95 17.05 -16.06 -13.18
CA GLU A 95 18.39 -15.43 -13.13
C GLU A 95 18.45 -14.25 -12.17
N TYR A 96 17.30 -13.72 -11.72
CA TYR A 96 17.22 -12.63 -10.74
C TYR A 96 18.05 -11.38 -11.12
N VAL A 97 18.23 -11.13 -12.42
CA VAL A 97 18.94 -9.95 -12.94
C VAL A 97 18.44 -8.63 -12.30
N PRO A 98 17.11 -8.38 -12.16
CA PRO A 98 16.63 -7.16 -11.52
C PRO A 98 17.03 -7.03 -10.04
N TRP A 99 17.10 -8.16 -9.32
CA TRP A 99 17.62 -8.18 -7.95
C TRP A 99 19.10 -7.86 -7.90
N HIS A 100 19.92 -8.49 -8.72
CA HIS A 100 21.37 -8.23 -8.75
C HIS A 100 21.70 -6.78 -9.14
N ASN A 101 20.89 -6.19 -10.02
CA ASN A 101 20.97 -4.76 -10.33
C ASN A 101 20.70 -3.90 -9.09
N PHE A 102 19.68 -4.24 -8.29
CA PHE A 102 19.37 -3.54 -7.05
C PHE A 102 20.44 -3.76 -5.98
N GLU A 103 20.92 -4.99 -5.80
CA GLU A 103 22.03 -5.35 -4.89
C GLU A 103 23.29 -4.52 -5.17
N SER A 104 23.64 -4.36 -6.45
CA SER A 104 24.77 -3.52 -6.86
C SER A 104 24.58 -2.06 -6.41
N ARG A 105 23.36 -1.53 -6.50
CA ARG A 105 23.01 -0.17 -6.02
C ARG A 105 23.05 -0.03 -4.51
N LEU A 106 22.71 -1.08 -3.76
CA LEU A 106 22.85 -1.06 -2.30
C LEU A 106 24.31 -0.83 -1.88
N SER A 107 25.24 -1.45 -2.61
CA SER A 107 26.69 -1.29 -2.36
C SER A 107 27.20 0.10 -2.70
N GLU A 108 26.57 0.79 -3.67
CA GLU A 108 26.94 2.16 -4.06
C GLU A 108 26.34 3.23 -3.13
N SER A 109 25.12 3.01 -2.65
CA SER A 109 24.34 4.02 -1.92
C SER A 109 24.34 3.83 -0.40
N GLU A 110 24.75 2.66 0.08
CA GLU A 110 24.88 2.30 1.50
C GLU A 110 23.72 2.82 2.39
N PRO A 111 22.45 2.51 2.05
CA PRO A 111 21.31 3.04 2.78
C PRO A 111 21.22 2.52 4.23
N ASP A 112 20.68 3.35 5.13
CA ASP A 112 20.45 2.94 6.53
C ASP A 112 19.37 1.85 6.66
N VAL A 113 18.41 1.83 5.73
CA VAL A 113 17.32 0.86 5.71
C VAL A 113 17.13 0.28 4.30
N VAL A 114 17.10 -1.04 4.19
CA VAL A 114 16.68 -1.75 2.98
C VAL A 114 15.29 -2.32 3.19
N LEU A 115 14.29 -1.80 2.48
CA LEU A 115 12.90 -2.27 2.52
C LEU A 115 12.59 -3.09 1.28
N LEU A 116 12.39 -4.40 1.46
CA LEU A 116 11.97 -5.33 0.41
C LEU A 116 10.50 -5.70 0.60
N VAL A 117 9.70 -5.49 -0.44
CA VAL A 117 8.26 -5.73 -0.40
C VAL A 117 7.86 -6.77 -1.45
N GLY A 118 7.33 -7.90 -1.00
CA GLY A 118 6.80 -8.96 -1.86
C GLY A 118 7.87 -9.83 -2.53
N TRP A 119 7.52 -10.40 -3.69
CA TRP A 119 7.94 -11.73 -4.11
C TRP A 119 9.43 -11.96 -4.30
N ALA A 120 10.07 -12.56 -3.29
CA ALA A 120 11.42 -13.08 -3.40
C ALA A 120 11.43 -14.41 -4.18
N VAL A 121 10.45 -15.30 -3.95
CA VAL A 121 10.31 -16.58 -4.68
C VAL A 121 8.84 -16.88 -4.97
N ARG A 122 8.43 -16.82 -6.23
CA ARG A 122 7.02 -16.77 -6.63
C ARG A 122 6.49 -18.11 -7.16
N GLY A 123 5.34 -18.55 -6.65
CA GLY A 123 4.73 -19.84 -7.04
C GLY A 123 4.01 -19.88 -8.39
N LEU A 124 3.43 -18.74 -8.81
CA LEU A 124 2.64 -18.67 -10.05
C LEU A 124 3.45 -18.28 -11.30
N HIS A 125 4.71 -17.89 -11.15
CA HIS A 125 5.54 -17.34 -12.23
C HIS A 125 7.00 -17.23 -11.76
N PRO A 126 8.03 -17.61 -12.53
CA PRO A 126 8.06 -18.09 -13.92
C PRO A 126 7.36 -19.44 -14.18
N PRO A 127 7.02 -19.77 -15.45
CA PRO A 127 6.51 -21.08 -15.85
C PRO A 127 7.36 -22.24 -15.31
N LEU A 128 8.68 -22.04 -15.20
CA LEU A 128 9.64 -22.99 -14.64
C LEU A 128 9.24 -23.46 -13.23
N VAL A 129 8.91 -22.52 -12.33
CA VAL A 129 8.49 -22.85 -10.96
C VAL A 129 7.19 -23.64 -10.96
N LYS A 130 6.23 -23.26 -11.81
CA LYS A 130 4.94 -23.94 -11.92
C LYS A 130 5.07 -25.35 -12.50
N GLN A 131 6.01 -25.55 -13.40
CA GLN A 131 6.29 -26.85 -14.05
C GLN A 131 7.19 -27.75 -13.19
N GLY A 132 7.74 -27.21 -12.09
CA GLY A 132 8.73 -27.92 -11.26
C GLY A 132 10.11 -28.03 -11.93
N ASP A 133 10.35 -27.24 -12.97
CA ASP A 133 11.62 -27.16 -13.70
C ASP A 133 12.57 -26.20 -12.95
N ILE A 134 12.89 -26.57 -11.71
CA ILE A 134 13.78 -25.83 -10.82
C ILE A 134 14.80 -26.80 -10.20
N ASP A 135 16.07 -26.39 -10.21
CA ASP A 135 17.16 -27.19 -9.66
C ASP A 135 17.28 -27.07 -8.13
N ASP A 136 16.60 -26.08 -7.54
CA ASP A 136 16.66 -25.74 -6.12
C ASP A 136 15.28 -25.71 -5.48
N THR A 137 15.21 -26.01 -4.18
CA THR A 137 13.99 -25.77 -3.41
C THR A 137 13.71 -24.27 -3.30
N PRO A 138 12.43 -23.84 -3.22
CA PRO A 138 12.10 -22.42 -3.04
C PRO A 138 12.79 -21.77 -1.83
N LEU A 139 12.97 -22.55 -0.76
CA LEU A 139 13.68 -22.11 0.44
C LEU A 139 15.18 -21.90 0.18
N SER A 140 15.85 -22.85 -0.48
CA SER A 140 17.27 -22.73 -0.85
C SER A 140 17.50 -21.52 -1.76
N LEU A 141 16.62 -21.33 -2.74
CA LEU A 141 16.65 -20.20 -3.66
C LEU A 141 16.46 -18.86 -2.92
N PHE A 142 15.47 -18.79 -2.02
CA PHE A 142 15.24 -17.60 -1.20
C PHE A 142 16.46 -17.22 -0.37
N ARG A 143 17.07 -18.20 0.30
CA ARG A 143 18.26 -17.96 1.14
C ARG A 143 19.44 -17.47 0.33
N ARG A 144 19.82 -18.22 -0.71
CA ARG A 144 20.97 -17.91 -1.57
C ARG A 144 20.81 -16.59 -2.31
N THR A 145 19.62 -16.28 -2.79
CA THR A 145 19.39 -15.08 -3.60
C THR A 145 19.15 -13.84 -2.73
N PHE A 146 18.43 -13.93 -1.62
CA PHE A 146 18.04 -12.73 -0.85
C PHE A 146 18.70 -12.68 0.52
N VAL A 147 18.59 -13.74 1.32
CA VAL A 147 19.06 -13.70 2.72
C VAL A 147 20.57 -13.54 2.79
N ASP A 148 21.34 -14.40 2.11
CA ASP A 148 22.79 -14.39 2.21
C ASP A 148 23.39 -13.08 1.69
N PRO A 149 22.95 -12.52 0.53
CA PRO A 149 23.42 -11.22 0.06
C PRO A 149 23.06 -10.06 1.00
N ILE A 150 21.85 -10.05 1.56
CA ILE A 150 21.45 -9.04 2.56
C ILE A 150 22.32 -9.15 3.81
N GLN A 151 22.55 -10.36 4.33
CA GLN A 151 23.43 -10.56 5.49
C GLN A 151 24.86 -10.10 5.21
N LYS A 152 25.38 -10.37 4.02
CA LYS A 152 26.70 -9.88 3.57
C LYS A 152 26.71 -8.35 3.54
N TYR A 153 25.71 -7.72 2.91
CA TYR A 153 25.57 -6.27 2.87
C TYR A 153 25.54 -5.66 4.27
N LEU A 154 24.73 -6.21 5.19
CA LEU A 154 24.65 -5.74 6.58
C LEU A 154 25.96 -5.96 7.34
N SER A 155 26.75 -6.99 7.02
CA SER A 155 28.06 -7.21 7.64
C SER A 155 29.07 -6.13 7.25
N SER A 156 29.01 -5.64 6.00
CA SER A 156 29.81 -4.51 5.52
C SER A 156 29.28 -3.14 5.97
N ASN A 157 28.00 -3.06 6.36
CA ASN A 157 27.32 -1.82 6.75
C ASN A 157 26.71 -1.96 8.17
N PRO A 158 27.50 -1.78 9.25
CA PRO A 158 27.07 -2.06 10.61
C PRO A 158 25.83 -1.28 11.08
N GLY A 159 25.63 -0.06 10.57
CA GLY A 159 24.50 0.81 10.93
C GLY A 159 23.19 0.50 10.18
N SER A 160 23.25 -0.30 9.11
CA SER A 160 22.08 -0.59 8.29
C SER A 160 21.21 -1.71 8.89
N ILE A 161 19.93 -1.68 8.54
CA ILE A 161 18.97 -2.75 8.80
C ILE A 161 18.23 -3.15 7.52
N ALA A 162 17.64 -4.35 7.51
CA ALA A 162 16.75 -4.79 6.44
C ALA A 162 15.35 -5.08 6.99
N ILE A 163 14.33 -4.72 6.23
CA ILE A 163 12.92 -5.01 6.50
C ILE A 163 12.37 -5.78 5.31
N ILE A 164 11.80 -6.95 5.56
CA ILE A 164 11.27 -7.83 4.52
C ILE A 164 9.80 -8.07 4.80
N MET A 165 8.95 -7.65 3.86
CA MET A 165 7.52 -7.90 3.85
C MET A 165 7.20 -9.01 2.84
N PRO A 166 6.47 -10.07 3.24
CA PRO A 166 6.09 -11.13 2.33
C PRO A 166 4.97 -10.68 1.38
N SER A 167 4.65 -11.58 0.47
CA SER A 167 3.40 -11.56 -0.23
C SER A 167 2.79 -12.95 -0.32
N VAL A 168 1.49 -13.00 -0.58
CA VAL A 168 0.67 -14.23 -0.58
C VAL A 168 1.07 -15.24 -1.65
N HIS A 169 2.00 -14.88 -2.53
CA HIS A 169 2.55 -15.77 -3.56
C HIS A 169 3.98 -16.23 -3.28
N ASP A 170 4.57 -15.84 -2.15
CA ASP A 170 5.86 -16.36 -1.73
C ASP A 170 5.72 -17.84 -1.37
N LEU A 171 6.40 -18.71 -2.12
CA LEU A 171 6.36 -20.17 -1.91
C LEU A 171 6.92 -20.60 -0.56
N ILE A 172 7.73 -19.75 0.05
CA ILE A 172 8.31 -19.95 1.38
C ILE A 172 7.31 -19.64 2.51
N SER A 173 6.16 -19.04 2.19
CA SER A 173 5.11 -18.75 3.14
C SER A 173 4.12 -19.91 3.21
N THR A 174 3.78 -20.32 4.43
CA THR A 174 2.69 -21.29 4.69
C THR A 174 1.31 -20.64 4.67
N HIS A 175 1.24 -19.30 4.58
CA HIS A 175 0.00 -18.53 4.60
C HIS A 175 -0.19 -17.81 3.26
N ALA A 176 -1.07 -18.34 2.43
CA ALA A 176 -1.30 -17.85 1.07
C ALA A 176 -2.48 -16.87 0.94
N ALA A 177 -2.97 -16.30 2.04
CA ALA A 177 -4.12 -15.38 2.05
C ALA A 177 -3.75 -13.98 2.58
N TYR A 178 -4.50 -12.96 2.16
CA TYR A 178 -4.31 -11.58 2.62
C TYR A 178 -5.42 -11.21 3.63
N PRO A 179 -5.12 -10.58 4.78
CA PRO A 179 -3.79 -10.24 5.31
C PRO A 179 -2.95 -11.47 5.68
N GLN A 180 -1.64 -11.31 5.64
CA GLN A 180 -0.64 -12.38 5.80
C GLN A 180 0.28 -12.09 6.99
N PRO A 181 0.60 -13.08 7.85
CA PRO A 181 1.56 -12.92 8.93
C PRO A 181 2.99 -12.74 8.41
N SER A 182 3.92 -12.38 9.28
CA SER A 182 5.35 -12.36 8.96
C SER A 182 5.86 -13.76 8.63
N LEU A 183 6.91 -13.85 7.81
CA LEU A 183 7.63 -15.09 7.62
C LEU A 183 8.39 -15.51 8.89
N ASP A 184 8.75 -16.78 8.96
CA ASP A 184 9.51 -17.33 10.10
C ASP A 184 10.91 -16.70 10.19
N SER A 185 11.30 -16.29 11.39
CA SER A 185 12.65 -15.80 11.71
C SER A 185 13.77 -16.82 11.47
N ASP A 186 13.46 -18.11 11.45
CA ASP A 186 14.42 -19.17 11.11
C ASP A 186 14.88 -19.10 9.64
N LEU A 187 14.14 -18.39 8.78
CA LEU A 187 14.55 -18.15 7.40
C LEU A 187 15.76 -17.22 7.28
N ILE A 188 15.96 -16.32 8.26
CA ILE A 188 17.01 -15.31 8.28
C ILE A 188 18.17 -15.63 9.22
N SER A 189 18.30 -16.90 9.63
CA SER A 189 19.28 -17.35 10.61
C SER A 189 19.24 -16.53 11.91
N LYS A 190 18.05 -16.02 12.27
CA LYS A 190 17.81 -15.15 13.44
C LYS A 190 18.70 -13.90 13.49
N ASN A 191 19.09 -13.36 12.33
CA ASN A 191 19.87 -12.13 12.28
C ASN A 191 19.06 -10.95 12.88
N PRO A 192 19.52 -10.31 13.96
CA PRO A 192 18.75 -9.29 14.67
C PRO A 192 18.57 -7.98 13.90
N ARG A 193 19.26 -7.83 12.76
CA ARG A 193 19.19 -6.64 11.89
C ARG A 193 18.27 -6.85 10.67
N ILE A 194 17.64 -8.01 10.56
CA ILE A 194 16.65 -8.31 9.53
C ILE A 194 15.29 -8.48 10.20
N TYR A 195 14.34 -7.62 9.86
CA TYR A 195 12.99 -7.62 10.42
C TYR A 195 12.02 -8.21 9.40
N MET A 196 11.43 -9.35 9.74
CA MET A 196 10.30 -9.91 9.00
C MET A 196 9.00 -9.27 9.51
N VAL A 197 8.23 -8.66 8.63
CA VAL A 197 6.96 -8.00 8.99
C VAL A 197 5.76 -8.67 8.32
N SER A 198 4.56 -8.46 8.85
CA SER A 198 3.30 -8.91 8.23
C SER A 198 3.02 -8.19 6.91
N ASN A 199 2.02 -8.63 6.15
CA ASN A 199 1.52 -7.94 4.98
C ASN A 199 -0.01 -7.76 5.07
N PRO A 200 -0.53 -6.53 5.23
CA PRO A 200 0.21 -5.27 5.32
C PRO A 200 0.89 -5.10 6.68
N SER A 201 1.65 -4.02 6.85
CA SER A 201 2.29 -3.69 8.14
C SER A 201 2.42 -2.19 8.39
N ARG A 202 2.48 -1.86 9.69
CA ARG A 202 2.79 -0.56 10.26
C ARG A 202 4.05 -0.69 11.10
N PHE A 203 5.01 0.23 10.92
CA PHE A 203 6.21 0.32 11.75
C PHE A 203 6.74 1.75 11.79
N SER A 204 7.71 2.04 12.66
CA SER A 204 8.35 3.36 12.72
C SER A 204 9.87 3.25 12.80
N LYS A 205 10.55 4.26 12.25
CA LYS A 205 12.01 4.43 12.33
C LYS A 205 12.30 5.90 12.61
N ASN A 206 13.02 6.17 13.71
CA ASN A 206 13.38 7.52 14.15
C ASN A 206 12.15 8.47 14.19
N GLY A 207 11.02 7.99 14.73
CA GLY A 207 9.78 8.75 14.82
C GLY A 207 8.98 8.89 13.51
N ILE A 208 9.50 8.44 12.36
CA ILE A 208 8.79 8.43 11.08
C ILE A 208 7.99 7.13 10.96
N SER A 209 6.68 7.25 10.79
CA SER A 209 5.77 6.11 10.67
C SER A 209 5.56 5.66 9.22
N PHE A 210 5.60 4.36 9.00
CA PHE A 210 5.42 3.71 7.71
C PHE A 210 4.16 2.87 7.70
N GLY A 211 3.41 2.93 6.59
CA GLY A 211 2.41 1.93 6.21
C GLY A 211 2.84 1.28 4.91
N VAL A 212 2.89 -0.05 4.88
CA VAL A 212 3.40 -0.80 3.73
C VAL A 212 2.46 -1.96 3.40
N THR A 213 2.27 -2.24 2.12
CA THR A 213 1.52 -3.39 1.62
C THR A 213 2.20 -3.93 0.35
N SER A 214 2.09 -5.23 0.09
CA SER A 214 2.56 -5.81 -1.18
C SER A 214 1.48 -5.90 -2.26
N VAL A 215 0.21 -5.63 -1.91
CA VAL A 215 -0.94 -5.74 -2.83
C VAL A 215 -1.07 -4.48 -3.68
N ASP A 216 -1.32 -4.64 -4.99
CA ASP A 216 -1.54 -3.54 -5.95
C ASP A 216 -2.94 -2.90 -5.82
N VAL A 217 -3.24 -2.42 -4.61
CA VAL A 217 -4.54 -1.83 -4.27
C VAL A 217 -4.85 -0.61 -5.14
N LEU A 218 -3.84 0.18 -5.53
CA LEU A 218 -4.04 1.37 -6.36
C LEU A 218 -4.51 1.01 -7.77
N PHE A 219 -3.94 -0.03 -8.39
CA PHE A 219 -4.39 -0.46 -9.71
C PHE A 219 -5.79 -1.09 -9.65
N HIS A 220 -6.11 -1.80 -8.57
CA HIS A 220 -7.44 -2.37 -8.37
C HIS A 220 -8.49 -1.26 -8.20
N LEU A 221 -8.25 -0.30 -7.31
CA LEU A 221 -9.11 0.88 -7.12
C LEU A 221 -9.30 1.66 -8.42
N LYS A 222 -8.22 1.87 -9.19
CA LYS A 222 -8.30 2.60 -10.47
C LYS A 222 -9.24 1.92 -11.48
N LYS A 223 -9.30 0.59 -11.49
CA LYS A 223 -10.15 -0.16 -12.41
C LYS A 223 -11.62 -0.15 -12.01
N GLU A 224 -11.90 -0.15 -10.71
CA GLU A 224 -13.26 -0.27 -10.18
C GLU A 224 -13.91 1.09 -9.86
N GLN A 225 -13.14 2.18 -9.87
CA GLN A 225 -13.70 3.47 -9.51
C GLN A 225 -14.69 4.00 -10.55
N TYR A 226 -15.79 4.56 -10.06
CA TYR A 226 -16.74 5.36 -10.80
C TYR A 226 -16.62 6.82 -10.38
N ILE A 227 -16.36 7.73 -11.32
CA ILE A 227 -16.25 9.17 -11.01
C ILE A 227 -17.59 9.84 -11.28
N LYS A 228 -18.17 10.48 -10.24
CA LYS A 228 -19.34 11.34 -10.36
C LYS A 228 -18.93 12.80 -10.25
N HIS A 229 -19.17 13.56 -11.31
CA HIS A 229 -19.05 15.03 -11.28
C HIS A 229 -20.17 15.67 -10.46
N GLY A 230 -19.83 16.74 -9.75
CA GLY A 230 -20.74 17.47 -8.88
C GLY A 230 -20.20 18.85 -8.53
N THR A 231 -21.03 19.66 -7.89
CA THR A 231 -20.62 21.00 -7.40
C THR A 231 -20.14 20.88 -5.96
N GLN A 232 -18.91 21.32 -5.68
CA GLN A 232 -18.43 21.37 -4.30
C GLN A 232 -19.16 22.45 -3.52
N VAL A 233 -19.57 22.12 -2.30
CA VAL A 233 -20.14 23.03 -1.31
C VAL A 233 -19.38 22.88 -0.01
N GLU A 234 -19.11 23.99 0.69
CA GLU A 234 -18.32 23.99 1.94
C GLU A 234 -17.03 23.16 1.82
N PRO A 235 -16.03 23.66 1.06
CA PRO A 235 -14.73 23.01 0.95
C PRO A 235 -14.13 22.72 2.33
N GLY A 236 -13.49 21.57 2.46
CA GLY A 236 -12.75 21.18 3.65
C GLY A 236 -11.26 21.47 3.50
N MET A 237 -10.46 20.75 4.29
CA MET A 237 -9.00 20.78 4.22
C MET A 237 -8.49 19.69 3.26
N GLY A 238 -7.32 19.93 2.68
CA GLY A 238 -6.58 18.94 1.88
C GLY A 238 -5.85 19.59 0.70
N ASP A 239 -4.89 18.85 0.14
CA ASP A 239 -4.08 19.34 -0.98
C ASP A 239 -4.87 19.33 -2.30
N GLU A 240 -4.46 20.14 -3.28
CA GLU A 240 -5.17 20.28 -4.57
C GLU A 240 -5.62 18.93 -5.20
N PRO A 241 -6.77 18.91 -5.89
CA PRO A 241 -7.27 17.71 -6.55
C PRO A 241 -6.29 17.16 -7.59
N ASP A 242 -5.75 15.98 -7.32
CA ASP A 242 -4.96 15.17 -8.27
C ASP A 242 -5.74 13.88 -8.53
N PRO A 243 -6.11 13.54 -9.79
CA PRO A 243 -6.77 12.28 -10.09
C PRO A 243 -6.03 11.04 -9.56
N MET A 244 -4.69 11.08 -9.54
CA MET A 244 -3.87 10.02 -8.93
C MET A 244 -3.78 10.16 -7.40
N GLY A 245 -3.97 11.38 -6.87
CA GLY A 245 -4.16 11.69 -5.45
C GLY A 245 -5.37 11.00 -4.86
N ASN A 246 -6.48 11.02 -5.59
CA ASN A 246 -7.74 10.47 -5.10
C ASN A 246 -7.68 8.96 -4.78
N LEU A 247 -6.94 8.17 -5.56
CA LEU A 247 -6.76 6.74 -5.28
C LEU A 247 -6.09 6.47 -3.93
N ARG A 248 -5.17 7.36 -3.51
CA ARG A 248 -4.43 7.23 -2.25
C ARG A 248 -5.25 7.74 -1.08
N ARG A 249 -5.99 8.84 -1.30
CA ARG A 249 -6.97 9.36 -0.34
C ARG A 249 -8.00 8.31 0.04
N HIS A 250 -8.43 7.47 -0.89
CA HIS A 250 -9.32 6.35 -0.58
C HIS A 250 -8.78 5.43 0.50
N LEU A 251 -7.50 5.10 0.48
CA LEU A 251 -6.89 4.27 1.53
C LEU A 251 -6.93 4.98 2.90
N LEU A 252 -6.64 6.28 2.92
CA LEU A 252 -6.62 7.08 4.15
C LEU A 252 -8.04 7.30 4.71
N TYR A 253 -9.00 7.65 3.87
CA TYR A 253 -10.39 7.86 4.25
C TYR A 253 -11.06 6.58 4.74
N GLN A 254 -10.80 5.46 4.04
CA GLN A 254 -11.35 4.16 4.40
C GLN A 254 -10.55 3.44 5.49
N ARG A 255 -9.42 4.03 5.92
CA ARG A 255 -8.63 3.53 7.06
C ARG A 255 -8.15 2.09 6.89
N SER A 256 -7.93 1.68 5.64
CA SER A 256 -7.65 0.29 5.27
C SER A 256 -6.61 0.21 4.17
N PHE A 257 -5.70 -0.75 4.28
CA PHE A 257 -4.76 -1.08 3.21
C PHE A 257 -5.43 -1.69 1.98
N TYR A 258 -6.66 -2.20 2.11
CA TYR A 258 -7.45 -2.73 1.01
C TYR A 258 -8.95 -2.53 1.26
N PRO A 259 -9.51 -1.35 0.93
CA PRO A 259 -10.91 -1.04 1.22
C PRO A 259 -11.91 -1.63 0.20
N LEU A 260 -11.41 -2.27 -0.86
CA LEU A 260 -12.22 -2.68 -1.99
C LEU A 260 -12.87 -4.05 -1.71
N PHE A 261 -14.20 -4.11 -1.74
CA PHE A 261 -14.94 -5.33 -1.37
C PHE A 261 -16.22 -5.51 -2.22
N PRO A 262 -16.47 -6.72 -2.75
CA PRO A 262 -15.58 -7.88 -2.78
C PRO A 262 -14.31 -7.60 -3.60
N VAL A 263 -13.28 -8.43 -3.44
CA VAL A 263 -12.11 -8.36 -4.35
C VAL A 263 -12.60 -8.60 -5.78
N PRO A 264 -12.17 -7.81 -6.78
CA PRO A 264 -12.63 -7.99 -8.15
C PRO A 264 -12.20 -9.35 -8.68
N GLU A 265 -12.97 -9.91 -9.60
CA GLU A 265 -12.76 -11.27 -10.13
C GLU A 265 -11.33 -11.47 -10.64
N GLY A 266 -10.83 -10.54 -11.44
CA GLY A 266 -9.48 -10.58 -12.02
C GLY A 266 -8.35 -10.78 -10.99
N PRO A 267 -8.20 -9.90 -9.98
CA PRO A 267 -7.21 -10.05 -8.93
C PRO A 267 -7.62 -10.96 -7.76
N SER A 268 -8.80 -11.60 -7.75
CA SER A 268 -9.28 -12.41 -6.62
C SER A 268 -8.28 -13.50 -6.19
N HIS A 269 -7.71 -14.23 -7.15
CA HIS A 269 -6.68 -15.24 -6.95
C HIS A 269 -5.30 -14.67 -6.58
N ILE A 270 -5.10 -13.36 -6.79
CA ILE A 270 -3.86 -12.65 -6.46
C ILE A 270 -3.91 -12.11 -5.04
N VAL A 271 -5.05 -11.54 -4.63
CA VAL A 271 -5.21 -11.05 -3.27
C VAL A 271 -5.45 -12.21 -2.31
N ASN A 272 -6.19 -13.24 -2.75
CA ASN A 272 -6.65 -14.37 -1.94
C ASN A 272 -7.15 -13.91 -0.55
N PHE A 273 -8.23 -13.13 -0.57
CA PHE A 273 -8.61 -12.33 0.57
C PHE A 273 -9.35 -13.15 1.65
N ASP A 274 -8.78 -13.19 2.85
CA ASP A 274 -9.39 -13.81 4.03
C ASP A 274 -10.21 -12.78 4.81
N VAL A 275 -11.52 -12.80 4.54
CA VAL A 275 -12.51 -11.92 5.17
C VAL A 275 -12.57 -12.13 6.69
N SER A 276 -12.25 -13.33 7.21
CA SER A 276 -12.29 -13.61 8.65
C SER A 276 -11.22 -12.83 9.43
N HIS A 277 -10.15 -12.42 8.74
CA HIS A 277 -9.06 -11.62 9.30
C HIS A 277 -9.07 -10.17 8.81
N TRP A 278 -10.23 -9.64 8.38
CA TRP A 278 -10.40 -8.26 7.90
C TRP A 278 -9.74 -7.19 8.80
N GLY A 279 -9.74 -7.40 10.12
CA GLY A 279 -9.10 -6.49 11.09
C GLY A 279 -7.61 -6.24 10.81
N GLY A 280 -6.90 -7.20 10.22
CA GLY A 280 -5.48 -7.04 9.83
C GLY A 280 -5.25 -6.09 8.65
N LEU A 281 -6.31 -5.57 8.02
CA LEU A 281 -6.22 -4.52 7.02
C LEU A 281 -6.27 -3.11 7.60
N ALA A 282 -6.63 -2.96 8.87
CA ALA A 282 -6.77 -1.66 9.50
C ALA A 282 -5.44 -0.89 9.42
N MET A 283 -5.51 0.34 8.90
CA MET A 283 -4.34 1.20 8.86
C MET A 283 -4.12 1.92 10.19
N TYR A 284 -5.17 2.02 11.00
CA TYR A 284 -5.19 2.72 12.29
C TYR A 284 -5.71 1.80 13.38
N ASP A 285 -5.00 1.80 14.50
CA ASP A 285 -5.35 1.07 15.72
C ASP A 285 -4.97 1.91 16.96
N ALA A 286 -5.04 1.33 18.14
CA ALA A 286 -4.71 2.02 19.38
C ALA A 286 -3.24 2.46 19.44
N ASP A 287 -2.33 1.68 18.84
CA ASP A 287 -0.90 1.94 18.81
C ASP A 287 -0.51 2.86 17.64
N ASN A 288 -1.36 2.94 16.61
CA ASN A 288 -1.20 3.72 15.39
C ASN A 288 -2.46 4.60 15.16
N PRO A 289 -2.70 5.64 15.96
CA PRO A 289 -3.97 6.38 15.97
C PRO A 289 -4.20 7.30 14.74
N GLY A 290 -3.29 7.31 13.77
CA GLY A 290 -3.27 8.29 12.68
C GLY A 290 -2.62 7.81 11.38
N ALA A 291 -2.71 8.65 10.35
CA ALA A 291 -2.12 8.40 9.05
C ALA A 291 -0.59 8.14 9.13
N PRO A 292 -0.02 7.24 8.30
CA PRO A 292 1.44 7.13 8.20
C PRO A 292 2.06 8.42 7.68
N ASP A 293 3.30 8.70 8.06
CA ASP A 293 4.10 9.72 7.40
C ASP A 293 4.48 9.25 5.98
N VAL A 294 4.76 7.95 5.82
CA VAL A 294 5.14 7.32 4.54
C VAL A 294 4.25 6.13 4.24
N LEU A 295 3.56 6.16 3.09
CA LEU A 295 2.73 5.05 2.59
C LEU A 295 3.39 4.41 1.36
N VAL A 296 3.93 3.20 1.51
CA VAL A 296 4.53 2.44 0.41
C VAL A 296 3.48 1.51 -0.20
N VAL A 297 3.11 1.81 -1.44
CA VAL A 297 2.01 1.17 -2.18
C VAL A 297 2.49 0.83 -3.60
N PRO A 298 3.17 -0.32 -3.79
CA PRO A 298 3.65 -0.73 -5.09
C PRO A 298 2.50 -0.97 -6.06
N SER A 299 2.68 -0.57 -7.31
CA SER A 299 1.64 -0.66 -8.32
C SER A 299 2.17 -0.79 -9.74
N ARG A 300 1.38 -1.45 -10.60
CA ARG A 300 1.59 -1.47 -12.06
C ARG A 300 1.51 -0.08 -12.70
N LEU A 301 0.93 0.89 -12.01
CA LEU A 301 0.91 2.30 -12.40
C LEU A 301 2.34 2.85 -12.51
N ARG A 302 2.50 3.99 -13.20
CA ARG A 302 3.79 4.67 -13.27
C ARG A 302 4.30 4.98 -11.85
N TYR A 303 5.59 4.75 -11.62
CA TYR A 303 6.24 5.10 -10.35
C TYR A 303 5.95 6.56 -9.97
N PHE A 304 5.84 6.83 -8.68
CA PHE A 304 5.66 8.18 -8.17
C PHE A 304 6.12 8.30 -6.72
N VAL A 305 6.47 9.53 -6.33
CA VAL A 305 6.55 9.99 -4.95
C VAL A 305 5.73 11.27 -4.88
N LYS A 306 4.72 11.29 -4.02
CA LYS A 306 3.79 12.43 -3.95
C LYS A 306 3.23 12.56 -2.54
N SER A 307 3.29 13.76 -2.01
CA SER A 307 2.63 14.14 -0.76
C SER A 307 1.14 14.37 -1.01
N VAL A 308 0.30 13.78 -0.16
CA VAL A 308 -1.15 13.92 -0.18
C VAL A 308 -1.63 13.97 1.27
N ASP A 309 -2.18 15.12 1.65
CA ASP A 309 -2.84 15.35 2.93
C ASP A 309 -1.90 15.02 4.12
N GLY A 310 -0.64 15.43 4.00
CA GLY A 310 0.40 15.19 5.01
C GLY A 310 1.10 13.82 4.93
N VAL A 311 0.66 12.93 4.03
CA VAL A 311 1.26 11.60 3.83
C VAL A 311 2.12 11.57 2.58
N THR A 312 3.35 11.09 2.67
CA THR A 312 4.20 10.82 1.51
C THR A 312 3.91 9.44 0.96
N ALA A 313 3.15 9.38 -0.14
CA ALA A 313 2.87 8.12 -0.82
C ALA A 313 3.97 7.79 -1.84
N VAL A 314 4.49 6.57 -1.77
CA VAL A 314 5.57 6.07 -2.60
C VAL A 314 5.09 4.83 -3.36
N ASN A 315 5.12 4.91 -4.70
CA ASN A 315 5.01 3.76 -5.58
C ASN A 315 6.37 3.58 -6.30
N PRO A 316 7.21 2.61 -5.86
CA PRO A 316 8.47 2.30 -6.54
C PRO A 316 8.28 1.59 -7.90
N ALA A 317 7.04 1.30 -8.30
CA ALA A 317 6.71 0.29 -9.30
C ALA A 317 7.32 -1.08 -8.90
N TYR A 318 7.80 -1.87 -9.87
CA TYR A 318 8.28 -3.23 -9.62
C TYR A 318 9.70 -3.42 -10.11
N ALA A 319 10.50 -4.15 -9.33
CA ALA A 319 11.92 -4.35 -9.57
C ALA A 319 12.20 -4.98 -10.94
N ASN A 320 11.32 -5.86 -11.46
CA ASN A 320 11.45 -6.42 -12.81
C ASN A 320 11.39 -5.40 -13.96
N LYS A 321 11.04 -4.13 -13.68
CA LYS A 321 11.17 -3.00 -14.61
C LYS A 321 12.43 -2.16 -14.34
N ASN A 322 13.37 -2.69 -13.55
CA ASN A 322 14.55 -2.01 -13.03
C ASN A 322 14.21 -0.69 -12.29
N THR A 323 13.14 -0.69 -11.51
CA THR A 323 12.72 0.47 -10.71
C THR A 323 12.74 0.16 -9.22
N TYR A 324 13.22 1.13 -8.44
CA TYR A 324 13.22 1.15 -6.98
C TYR A 324 13.10 2.62 -6.53
N ALA A 325 12.93 2.87 -5.24
CA ALA A 325 12.88 4.21 -4.68
C ALA A 325 13.96 4.39 -3.61
N ASN A 326 14.64 5.53 -3.64
CA ASN A 326 15.50 5.98 -2.56
C ASN A 326 14.80 7.13 -1.84
N MET A 327 14.64 6.99 -0.53
CA MET A 327 14.05 8.00 0.34
C MET A 327 15.11 8.49 1.31
N ARG A 328 15.11 9.80 1.59
CA ARG A 328 15.95 10.42 2.62
C ARG A 328 15.08 11.24 3.54
N VAL A 329 15.22 11.00 4.84
CA VAL A 329 14.67 11.83 5.91
C VAL A 329 15.81 12.68 6.44
N ALA A 330 15.67 14.00 6.37
CA ALA A 330 16.67 14.93 6.88
C ALA A 330 16.65 14.97 8.42
N SER A 331 17.83 15.18 9.02
CA SER A 331 17.95 15.56 10.43
C SER A 331 17.39 16.97 10.62
N GLY A 332 16.63 17.22 11.69
CA GLY A 332 16.29 18.58 12.12
C GLY A 332 15.14 19.32 11.44
N LEU A 333 14.37 18.74 10.51
CA LEU A 333 13.22 19.48 9.92
C LEU A 333 12.04 18.61 9.47
N ALA A 334 10.86 19.09 9.86
CA ALA A 334 9.59 18.79 9.23
C ALA A 334 9.69 18.94 7.71
N LEU A 335 9.50 17.83 6.97
CA LEU A 335 9.64 17.74 5.51
C LEU A 335 8.90 18.86 4.76
N THR A 336 9.66 19.80 4.18
CA THR A 336 9.26 20.59 3.01
C THR A 336 9.96 19.99 1.79
N GLY A 337 9.21 19.35 0.89
CA GLY A 337 9.77 18.70 -0.30
C GLY A 337 10.01 19.70 -1.44
N THR A 338 11.27 19.83 -1.86
CA THR A 338 11.65 20.42 -3.16
C THR A 338 12.27 19.33 -4.02
N GLY A 339 11.65 19.00 -5.15
CA GLY A 339 12.20 18.05 -6.11
C GLY A 339 13.15 18.77 -7.08
N GLU A 340 14.40 18.34 -7.15
CA GLU A 340 15.32 18.71 -8.22
C GLU A 340 15.28 17.65 -9.34
N LYS A 341 15.25 18.14 -10.59
CA LYS A 341 15.46 17.33 -11.80
C LYS A 341 16.97 17.29 -12.09
N GLY A 342 17.51 16.08 -12.22
CA GLY A 342 18.72 15.77 -12.98
C GLY A 342 18.33 14.92 -14.18
#